data_AF-A0A3D8H3L9-F1
#
_entry.id   AF-A0A3D8H3L9-F1
#
_cell.length_a   1.000
_cell.length_b   1.000
_cell.length_c   1.000
_cell.angle_alpha   90.00
_cell.angle_beta   90.00
_cell.angle_gamma   90.00
#
_symmetry.space_group_name_H-M   'P 1'
#
loop_
_entity.id
_entity.type
_entity.pdbx_description
1 polymer ?
#
loop_
_entity_poly.entity_id
_entity_poly.type
_entity_poly.pdbx_seq_one_letter_code
_entity_poly.pdbx_strand_id
1 'polypeptide(L)'
;MIEALTVISAFLGIASMIGGLLGILFTVTVAFSRIRVVEAKIAAPGAYLDMTKILWGDGPWGRWIRAMNVWAFFTYRNLPVIGSKVALRMGTEDKATPRNLKLWALIPVSFTFVCAMIFALSAIFLVIVE
;
A
#
# COMPACT_ATOMS: atom_id res chain seq x y z
N MET A 1 34.68 9.76 -2.91
CA MET A 1 33.34 9.80 -3.54
C MET A 1 32.52 8.56 -3.20
N ILE A 2 33.04 7.35 -3.44
CA ILE A 2 32.35 6.08 -3.13
C ILE A 2 32.03 5.95 -1.64
N GLU A 3 33.00 6.20 -0.74
CA GLU A 3 32.78 6.15 0.72
C GLU A 3 31.61 7.02 1.20
N ALA A 4 31.52 8.26 0.70
CA ALA A 4 30.41 9.16 1.04
C ALA A 4 29.05 8.60 0.58
N LEU A 5 29.01 7.99 -0.60
CA LEU A 5 27.79 7.37 -1.13
C LEU A 5 27.40 6.10 -0.35
N THR A 6 28.37 5.31 0.10
CA THR A 6 28.16 4.16 1.01
C THR A 6 27.51 4.61 2.32
N VAL A 7 28.03 5.67 2.93
CA VAL A 7 27.47 6.23 4.17
C VAL A 7 26.04 6.72 3.94
N ILE A 8 25.79 7.50 2.89
CA ILE A 8 24.45 8.00 2.54
C ILE A 8 23.48 6.84 2.31
N SER A 9 23.89 5.82 1.56
CA SER A 9 23.06 4.65 1.27
C SER A 9 22.70 3.88 2.55
N ALA A 10 23.65 3.69 3.46
CA ALA A 10 23.39 3.02 4.74
C ALA A 10 22.35 3.78 5.59
N PHE A 11 22.51 5.11 5.72
CA PHE A 11 21.53 5.93 6.43
C PHE A 11 20.15 5.91 5.76
N LEU A 12 20.12 6.02 4.44
CA LEU A 12 18.88 6.01 3.67
C LEU A 12 18.15 4.67 3.80
N GLY A 13 18.89 3.56 3.75
CA GLY A 13 18.37 2.22 3.97
C GLY A 13 17.74 2.10 5.36
N ILE A 14 18.46 2.44 6.43
CA ILE A 14 17.93 2.36 7.80
C ILE A 14 16.70 3.26 7.98
N ALA A 15 16.78 4.52 7.53
CA ALA A 15 15.67 5.47 7.63
C ALA A 15 14.42 4.98 6.89
N SER A 16 14.60 4.43 5.69
CA SER A 16 13.50 3.87 4.90
C SER A 16 12.89 2.60 5.52
N MET A 17 13.70 1.75 6.15
CA MET A 17 13.20 0.57 6.87
C MET A 17 12.31 0.98 8.04
N ILE A 18 12.80 1.89 8.89
CA ILE A 18 12.04 2.42 10.03
C ILE A 18 10.77 3.13 9.52
N GLY A 19 10.89 3.98 8.49
CA GLY A 19 9.77 4.66 7.87
C GLY A 19 8.70 3.70 7.36
N GLY A 20 9.09 2.63 6.64
CA GLY A 20 8.18 1.62 6.13
C GLY A 20 7.44 0.88 7.23
N LEU A 21 8.14 0.49 8.31
CA LEU A 21 7.52 -0.16 9.48
C LEU A 21 6.52 0.77 10.17
N LEU A 22 6.87 2.04 10.37
CA LEU A 22 5.96 3.05 10.91
C LEU A 22 4.77 3.29 9.98
N GLY A 23 4.97 3.24 8.66
CA GLY A 23 3.91 3.32 7.66
C GLY A 23 2.90 2.18 7.77
N ILE A 24 3.38 0.94 7.95
CA ILE A 24 2.53 -0.23 8.20
C ILE A 24 1.75 -0.04 9.51
N LEU A 25 2.44 0.31 10.60
CA LEU A 25 1.80 0.53 11.90
C LEU A 25 0.73 1.61 11.83
N PHE A 26 1.03 2.76 11.21
CA PHE A 26 0.07 3.83 10.99
C PHE A 26 -1.12 3.37 10.15
N THR A 27 -0.88 2.55 9.12
CA THR A 27 -1.94 2.01 8.26
C THR A 27 -2.90 1.14 9.06
N VAL A 28 -2.40 0.18 9.83
CA VAL A 28 -3.23 -0.80 10.54
C VAL A 28 -3.91 -0.25 11.80
N THR A 29 -3.37 0.83 12.38
CA THR A 29 -3.90 1.45 13.61
C THR A 29 -4.77 2.67 13.34
N VAL A 30 -4.29 3.64 12.58
CA VAL A 30 -4.94 4.95 12.40
C VAL A 30 -5.74 4.98 11.09
N ALA A 31 -5.07 4.72 9.97
CA ALA A 31 -5.69 4.88 8.64
C ALA A 31 -6.77 3.83 8.37
N PHE A 32 -6.66 2.64 8.96
CA PHE A 32 -7.56 1.51 8.67
C PHE A 32 -9.03 1.85 8.89
N SER A 33 -9.35 2.67 9.89
CA SER A 33 -10.73 3.12 10.15
C SER A 33 -11.35 3.80 8.93
N ARG A 34 -10.58 4.62 8.20
CA ARG A 34 -10.98 5.31 6.98
C ARG A 34 -10.95 4.37 5.78
N ILE A 35 -9.95 3.49 5.70
CA ILE A 35 -9.82 2.49 4.63
C ILE A 35 -11.01 1.54 4.64
N ARG A 36 -11.49 1.10 5.81
CA ARG A 36 -12.67 0.25 5.94
C ARG A 36 -13.94 0.93 5.40
N VAL A 37 -14.07 2.24 5.57
CA VAL A 37 -15.19 3.01 4.98
C VAL A 37 -15.09 3.02 3.45
N VAL A 38 -13.88 3.09 2.91
CA VAL A 38 -13.67 3.01 1.46
C VAL A 38 -13.96 1.62 0.94
N GLU A 39 -13.41 0.59 1.58
CA GLU A 39 -13.62 -0.81 1.26
C GLU A 39 -15.12 -1.15 1.21
N ALA A 40 -15.90 -0.72 2.21
CA ALA A 40 -17.35 -0.93 2.22
C ALA A 40 -18.10 -0.28 1.05
N LYS A 41 -17.53 0.73 0.40
CA LYS A 41 -18.13 1.38 -0.80
C LYS A 41 -17.75 0.71 -2.10
N ILE A 42 -16.66 -0.07 -2.12
CA ILE A 42 -16.11 -0.67 -3.34
C ILE A 42 -16.22 -2.20 -3.37
N ALA A 43 -16.39 -2.83 -2.20
CA ALA A 43 -16.55 -4.28 -2.06
C ALA A 43 -17.98 -4.68 -2.40
N ALA A 44 -18.22 -4.97 -3.68
CA ALA A 44 -19.48 -5.56 -4.12
C ALA A 44 -19.62 -7.00 -3.58
N PRO A 45 -20.84 -7.45 -3.22
CA PRO A 45 -21.07 -8.81 -2.74
C PRO A 45 -20.52 -9.86 -3.73
N GLY A 46 -19.69 -10.77 -3.23
CA GLY A 46 -19.07 -11.83 -4.05
C GLY A 46 -17.88 -11.39 -4.92
N ALA A 47 -17.49 -10.11 -4.88
CA ALA A 47 -16.26 -9.64 -5.51
C ALA A 47 -15.02 -9.95 -4.64
N TYR A 48 -13.82 -9.85 -5.24
CA TYR A 48 -12.57 -10.16 -4.54
C TYR A 48 -12.40 -9.39 -3.22
N LEU A 49 -12.75 -8.10 -3.18
CA LEU A 49 -12.60 -7.30 -1.97
C LEU A 49 -13.51 -7.79 -0.83
N ASP A 50 -14.73 -8.21 -1.15
CA ASP A 50 -15.65 -8.80 -0.17
C ASP A 50 -15.14 -10.16 0.35
N MET A 51 -14.60 -11.00 -0.54
CA MET A 51 -13.95 -12.26 -0.16
C MET A 51 -12.74 -12.04 0.76
N THR A 52 -11.89 -11.06 0.45
CA THR A 52 -10.68 -10.80 1.25
C THR A 52 -11.01 -10.28 2.64
N LYS A 53 -12.10 -9.53 2.79
CA LYS A 53 -12.60 -9.11 4.10
C LYS A 53 -12.96 -10.31 4.98
N ILE A 54 -13.65 -11.30 4.42
CA ILE A 54 -14.05 -12.53 5.14
C ILE A 54 -12.82 -13.37 5.50
N LEU A 55 -11.89 -13.54 4.55
CA LEU A 55 -10.71 -14.39 4.73
C LEU A 55 -9.75 -13.86 5.80
N TRP A 56 -9.50 -12.55 5.79
CA TRP A 56 -8.42 -11.95 6.58
C TRP A 56 -8.90 -11.29 7.89
N GLY A 57 -10.19 -10.95 8.00
CA GLY A 57 -10.78 -10.36 9.20
C GLY A 57 -10.20 -8.99 9.57
N ASP A 58 -10.28 -8.66 10.87
CA ASP A 58 -9.91 -7.35 11.43
C ASP A 58 -8.62 -7.38 12.29
N GLY A 59 -7.85 -8.47 12.27
CA GLY A 59 -6.54 -8.56 12.93
C GLY A 59 -5.47 -7.72 12.22
N PRO A 60 -4.33 -7.38 12.86
CA PRO A 60 -3.32 -6.47 12.29
C PRO A 60 -2.84 -6.87 10.89
N TRP A 61 -2.54 -8.15 10.69
CA TRP A 61 -2.19 -8.68 9.37
C TRP A 61 -3.33 -8.56 8.37
N GLY A 62 -4.55 -8.89 8.77
CA GLY A 62 -5.70 -8.76 7.89
C GLY A 62 -6.03 -7.33 7.49
N ARG A 63 -5.84 -6.37 8.41
CA ARG A 63 -5.95 -4.94 8.13
C ARG A 63 -4.95 -4.48 7.08
N TRP A 64 -3.71 -4.96 7.17
CA TRP A 64 -2.68 -4.66 6.19
C TRP A 64 -3.02 -5.24 4.80
N ILE A 65 -3.40 -6.52 4.72
CA ILE A 65 -3.80 -7.14 3.45
C ILE A 65 -4.99 -6.42 2.82
N ARG A 66 -6.03 -6.11 3.60
CA ARG A 66 -7.20 -5.38 3.11
C ARG A 66 -6.85 -3.97 2.65
N ALA A 67 -6.00 -3.26 3.38
CA ALA A 67 -5.48 -1.96 2.94
C ALA A 67 -4.73 -2.03 1.61
N MET A 68 -3.87 -3.04 1.43
CA MET A 68 -3.19 -3.28 0.15
C MET A 68 -4.17 -3.58 -0.98
N ASN A 69 -5.22 -4.35 -0.75
CA ASN A 69 -6.22 -4.66 -1.77
C ASN A 69 -7.04 -3.42 -2.18
N VAL A 70 -7.41 -2.57 -1.22
CA VAL A 70 -8.07 -1.28 -1.51
C VAL A 70 -7.13 -0.35 -2.28
N TRP A 71 -5.85 -0.28 -1.89
CA TRP A 71 -4.83 0.46 -2.64
C TRP A 71 -4.71 -0.06 -4.07
N ALA A 72 -4.61 -1.39 -4.24
CA ALA A 72 -4.48 -2.05 -5.54
C ALA A 72 -5.67 -1.75 -6.44
N PHE A 73 -6.89 -1.76 -5.91
CA PHE A 73 -8.10 -1.39 -6.66
C PHE A 73 -7.97 0.01 -7.30
N PHE A 74 -7.58 1.03 -6.52
CA PHE A 74 -7.44 2.39 -7.05
C PHE A 74 -6.23 2.53 -7.98
N THR A 75 -5.12 1.86 -7.69
CA THR A 75 -3.93 1.87 -8.54
C THR A 75 -4.24 1.24 -9.90
N TYR A 76 -4.85 0.05 -9.93
CA TYR A 76 -5.23 -0.61 -11.18
C TYR A 76 -6.26 0.21 -11.96
N ARG A 77 -7.26 0.81 -11.31
CA ARG A 77 -8.28 1.59 -12.03
C ARG A 77 -7.72 2.78 -12.81
N ASN A 78 -6.57 3.31 -12.41
CA ASN A 78 -5.90 4.42 -13.08
C ASN A 78 -4.90 3.97 -14.17
N LEU A 79 -4.71 2.67 -14.41
CA LEU A 79 -3.81 2.17 -15.44
C LEU A 79 -4.53 2.04 -16.80
N PRO A 80 -4.01 2.66 -17.88
CA PRO A 80 -4.76 2.93 -19.12
C PRO A 80 -5.07 1.72 -20.02
N VAL A 81 -4.57 0.50 -19.74
CA VAL A 81 -4.69 -0.64 -20.69
C VAL A 81 -5.39 -1.86 -20.10
N ILE A 82 -4.95 -2.34 -18.94
CA ILE A 82 -5.44 -3.61 -18.34
C ILE A 82 -6.16 -3.36 -17.01
N GLY A 83 -5.86 -2.23 -16.39
CA GLY A 83 -6.20 -1.99 -15.00
C GLY A 83 -7.69 -1.79 -14.72
N SER A 84 -8.46 -1.26 -15.69
CA SER A 84 -9.92 -1.19 -15.58
C SER A 84 -10.58 -2.58 -15.54
N LYS A 85 -10.09 -3.54 -16.35
CA LYS A 85 -10.58 -4.93 -16.35
C LYS A 85 -10.25 -5.66 -15.05
N VAL A 86 -9.07 -5.41 -14.49
CA VAL A 86 -8.65 -5.99 -13.20
C VAL A 86 -9.45 -5.38 -12.04
N ALA A 87 -9.61 -4.05 -12.03
CA ALA A 87 -10.38 -3.35 -11.01
C ALA A 87 -11.85 -3.81 -10.98
N LEU A 88 -12.46 -4.07 -12.15
CA LEU A 88 -13.83 -4.60 -12.23
C LEU A 88 -14.01 -5.98 -11.58
N ARG A 89 -12.97 -6.83 -11.61
CA ARG A 89 -12.97 -8.12 -10.89
C ARG A 89 -12.77 -7.94 -9.39
N MET A 90 -12.13 -6.85 -9.00
CA MET A 90 -11.85 -6.56 -7.58
C MET A 90 -13.09 -6.05 -6.85
N GLY A 91 -13.88 -5.20 -7.49
CA GLY A 91 -15.09 -4.61 -6.95
C GLY A 91 -15.72 -3.58 -7.88
N THR A 92 -16.81 -2.96 -7.44
CA THR A 92 -17.49 -1.89 -8.19
C THR A 92 -17.65 -0.66 -7.32
N GLU A 93 -17.46 0.52 -7.92
CA GLU A 93 -17.66 1.81 -7.23
C GLU A 93 -19.05 2.31 -7.63
N ASP A 94 -20.06 2.05 -6.80
CA ASP A 94 -21.46 2.46 -7.05
C ASP A 94 -21.60 4.00 -7.09
N LYS A 95 -20.87 4.69 -6.21
CA LYS A 95 -20.74 6.16 -6.21
C LYS A 95 -19.28 6.56 -6.11
N ALA A 96 -18.89 7.61 -6.84
CA ALA A 96 -17.53 8.13 -6.81
C ALA A 96 -17.07 8.40 -5.37
N THR A 97 -16.07 7.65 -4.92
CA THR A 97 -15.53 7.75 -3.57
C THR A 97 -14.90 9.13 -3.41
N PRO A 98 -15.22 9.86 -2.33
CA PRO A 98 -14.62 11.16 -2.05
C PRO A 98 -13.09 11.12 -2.11
N ARG A 99 -12.47 12.12 -2.76
CA ARG A 99 -11.02 12.17 -2.98
C ARG A 99 -10.23 12.08 -1.67
N ASN A 100 -10.71 12.73 -0.61
CA ASN A 100 -10.09 12.66 0.72
C ASN A 100 -9.99 11.22 1.24
N LEU A 101 -11.05 10.42 1.09
CA LEU A 101 -11.07 9.02 1.49
C LEU A 101 -10.15 8.15 0.62
N LYS A 102 -10.07 8.43 -0.69
CA LYS A 102 -9.10 7.76 -1.58
C LYS A 102 -7.66 8.00 -1.10
N LEU A 103 -7.32 9.23 -0.68
CA LEU A 103 -5.99 9.55 -0.17
C LEU A 103 -5.63 8.78 1.11
N TRP A 104 -6.59 8.53 2.00
CA TRP A 104 -6.37 7.71 3.20
C TRP A 104 -6.03 6.25 2.89
N ALA A 105 -6.48 5.71 1.75
CA ALA A 105 -6.11 4.38 1.28
C ALA A 105 -4.83 4.38 0.44
N LEU A 106 -4.60 5.44 -0.35
CA LEU A 106 -3.48 5.52 -1.28
C LEU A 106 -2.17 5.90 -0.58
N ILE A 107 -2.16 6.96 0.23
CA ILE A 107 -0.92 7.54 0.78
C ILE A 107 -0.19 6.57 1.71
N PRO A 108 -0.82 5.97 2.74
CA PRO A 108 -0.08 5.16 3.70
C PRO A 108 0.57 3.93 3.06
N VAL A 109 -0.17 3.25 2.19
CA VAL A 109 0.32 2.05 1.49
C VAL A 109 1.41 2.41 0.46
N SER A 110 1.22 3.50 -0.31
CA SER A 110 2.24 3.96 -1.26
C SER A 110 3.53 4.38 -0.56
N PHE A 111 3.42 5.06 0.58
CA PHE A 111 4.57 5.44 1.40
C PHE A 111 5.37 4.21 1.83
N THR A 112 4.69 3.17 2.33
CA THR A 112 5.35 1.90 2.68
C THR A 112 6.07 1.27 1.49
N PHE A 113 5.47 1.25 0.30
CA PHE A 113 6.12 0.72 -0.91
C PHE A 113 7.33 1.54 -1.35
N VAL A 114 7.25 2.87 -1.28
CA VAL A 114 8.38 3.77 -1.58
C VAL A 114 9.53 3.52 -0.60
N CYS A 115 9.23 3.41 0.70
CA CYS A 115 10.22 3.04 1.72
C CYS A 115 10.86 1.67 1.43
N ALA A 116 10.07 0.65 1.10
CA ALA A 116 10.58 -0.67 0.76
C ALA A 116 11.49 -0.65 -0.48
N MET A 117 11.13 0.14 -1.50
CA MET A 117 11.93 0.32 -2.71
C MET A 117 13.26 1.02 -2.40
N ILE A 118 13.25 2.09 -1.61
CA ILE A 118 14.46 2.78 -1.18
C ILE A 118 15.38 1.85 -0.38
N PHE A 119 14.81 1.07 0.54
CA PHE A 119 15.56 0.08 1.33
C PHE A 119 16.23 -0.95 0.42
N ALA A 120 15.48 -1.53 -0.52
CA ALA A 120 15.99 -2.52 -1.45
C ALA A 120 17.11 -1.96 -2.34
N LEU A 121 16.94 -0.76 -2.89
CA LEU A 121 17.96 -0.10 -3.70
C LEU A 121 19.22 0.21 -2.89
N SER A 122 19.05 0.66 -1.64
CA SER A 122 20.16 0.95 -0.74
C SER A 122 20.95 -0.33 -0.40
N ALA A 123 20.24 -1.43 -0.12
CA ALA A 123 20.85 -2.73 0.15
C ALA A 123 21.58 -3.29 -1.08
N ILE A 124 20.97 -3.23 -2.26
CA ILE A 124 21.60 -3.65 -3.53
C ILE A 124 22.88 -2.85 -3.78
N PHE A 125 22.84 -1.53 -3.60
CA PHE A 125 24.02 -0.69 -3.78
C PHE A 125 25.15 -1.08 -2.82
N LEU A 126 24.84 -1.29 -1.54
CA LEU A 126 25.84 -1.68 -0.54
C LEU A 126 26.49 -3.03 -0.88
N VAL A 127 25.71 -4.01 -1.33
CA VAL A 127 26.21 -5.33 -1.75
C VAL A 127 27.12 -5.25 -2.99
N ILE A 128 26.88 -4.30 -3.90
CA ILE A 128 27.69 -4.13 -5.12
C ILE A 128 29.03 -3.44 -4.82
N VAL A 129 29.08 -2.59 -3.80
CA VAL A 129 30.25 -1.77 -3.45
C VAL A 129 31.17 -2.46 -2.43
N GLU A 130 30.67 -3.45 -1.70
CA GLU A 130 31.46 -4.36 -0.85
C GLU A 130 32.38 -5.27 -1.69
#